data_AF-A0A7X2XMD9-F1
#
_entry.id   AF-A0A7X2XMD9-F1
#
_cell.length_a   1.000
_cell.length_b   1.000
_cell.length_c   1.000
_cell.angle_alpha   90.00
_cell.angle_beta   90.00
_cell.angle_gamma   90.00
#
_symmetry.space_group_name_H-M   'P 1'
#
loop_
_entity.id
_entity.type
_entity.pdbx_description
1 polymer ?
#
loop_
_entity_poly.entity_id
_entity_poly.type
_entity_poly.pdbx_seq_one_letter_code
_entity_poly.pdbx_strand_id
1 'polypeptide(L)'
;RITKIGHFIRKTSLDELPQFYNVLKGDMSLVGTRLPTVDEYEHYTPEQKRRLSFKPGITGLWQVSGRSEIKNFDEVVKLDVAYINGWT
;
A
#
# COMPACT_ATOMS: atom_id res chain seq x y z
N ARG A 1 21.08 10.81 2.28
CA ARG A 1 21.53 12.05 1.59
C ARG A 1 20.94 12.03 0.18
N ILE A 2 20.04 12.96 -0.18
CA ILE A 2 19.39 12.96 -1.50
C ILE A 2 20.29 13.72 -2.49
N THR A 3 20.67 13.08 -3.60
CA THR A 3 21.45 13.71 -4.67
C THR A 3 20.54 14.54 -5.58
N LYS A 4 21.09 15.47 -6.39
CA LYS A 4 20.28 16.26 -7.36
C LYS A 4 19.49 15.36 -8.31
N ILE A 5 20.06 14.21 -8.67
CA ILE A 5 19.40 13.15 -9.47
C ILE A 5 18.26 12.50 -8.67
N GLY A 6 18.49 12.16 -7.40
CA GLY A 6 17.43 11.63 -6.52
C GLY A 6 16.26 12.60 -6.31
N HIS A 7 16.51 13.91 -6.33
CA HIS A 7 15.46 14.93 -6.29
C HIS A 7 14.63 14.95 -7.58
N PHE A 8 15.28 14.80 -8.75
CA PHE A 8 14.59 14.71 -10.03
C PHE A 8 13.72 13.46 -10.11
N ILE A 9 14.26 12.28 -9.76
CA ILE A 9 13.54 10.99 -9.77
C ILE A 9 12.28 11.04 -8.90
N ARG A 10 12.38 11.61 -7.68
CA ARG A 10 11.21 11.81 -6.81
C ARG A 10 10.21 12.83 -7.36
N LYS A 11 10.69 13.87 -8.03
CA LYS A 11 9.84 14.92 -8.61
C LYS A 11 9.06 14.41 -9.82
N THR A 12 9.61 13.45 -10.56
CA THR A 12 8.98 12.84 -11.73
C THR A 12 8.29 11.51 -11.43
N SER A 13 8.22 11.10 -10.16
CA SER A 13 7.68 9.79 -9.73
C SER A 13 8.27 8.60 -10.48
N LEU A 14 9.49 8.74 -11.01
CA LEU A 14 10.18 7.67 -11.75
C LEU A 14 10.57 6.50 -10.84
N ASP A 15 10.56 6.70 -9.51
CA ASP A 15 10.71 5.65 -8.50
C ASP A 15 9.50 4.71 -8.40
N GLU A 16 8.35 5.07 -8.97
CA GLU A 16 7.15 4.22 -9.02
C GLU A 16 7.08 3.35 -10.30
N LEU A 17 7.87 3.64 -11.34
CA LEU A 17 7.92 2.83 -12.57
C LEU A 17 8.26 1.34 -12.33
N PRO A 18 9.22 0.98 -11.45
CA PRO A 18 9.47 -0.41 -11.12
C PRO A 18 8.25 -1.10 -10.48
N GLN A 19 7.49 -0.38 -9.66
CA GLN A 19 6.26 -0.91 -9.05
C GLN A 19 5.17 -1.12 -10.11
N PHE A 20 5.05 -0.20 -11.07
CA PHE A 20 4.13 -0.34 -12.19
C PHE A 20 4.42 -1.59 -13.05
N TYR A 21 5.69 -1.92 -13.26
CA TYR A 21 6.08 -3.15 -13.93
C TYR A 21 5.63 -4.41 -13.17
N ASN A 22 5.69 -4.41 -11.84
CA ASN A 22 5.18 -5.52 -11.01
C ASN A 22 3.66 -5.69 -11.15
N VAL A 23 2.93 -4.60 -11.41
CA VAL A 23 1.49 -4.68 -11.72
C VAL A 23 1.27 -5.35 -13.07
N LEU A 24 2.04 -4.97 -14.09
CA LEU A 24 1.94 -5.60 -15.42
C LEU A 24 2.31 -7.08 -15.39
N LYS A 25 3.27 -7.46 -14.55
CA LYS A 25 3.68 -8.85 -14.34
C LYS A 25 2.66 -9.67 -13.52
N GLY A 26 1.71 -8.99 -12.87
CA GLY A 26 0.66 -9.61 -12.05
C GLY A 26 1.08 -9.93 -10.61
N ASP A 27 2.29 -9.53 -10.20
CA ASP A 27 2.82 -9.65 -8.83
C ASP A 27 2.15 -8.64 -7.88
N MET A 28 1.70 -7.49 -8.41
CA MET A 28 0.98 -6.44 -7.68
C MET A 28 -0.32 -6.05 -8.38
N SER A 29 -1.20 -5.35 -7.67
CA SER A 29 -2.40 -4.69 -8.23
C SER A 29 -2.19 -3.18 -8.32
N LEU A 30 -2.92 -2.51 -9.21
CA LEU A 30 -3.01 -1.05 -9.20
C LEU A 30 -3.68 -0.57 -7.90
N VAL A 31 -4.79 -1.21 -7.52
CA VAL A 31 -5.53 -0.92 -6.29
C VAL A 31 -5.53 -2.15 -5.38
N GLY A 32 -5.02 -2.00 -4.16
CA GLY A 32 -4.86 -3.10 -3.20
C GLY A 32 -4.35 -2.65 -1.85
N THR A 33 -4.25 -3.57 -0.89
CA THR A 33 -3.83 -3.23 0.48
C THR A 33 -2.35 -2.86 0.53
N ARG A 34 -1.97 -2.01 1.49
CA ARG A 34 -0.57 -1.65 1.71
C ARG A 34 0.26 -2.90 2.06
N LEU A 35 1.47 -2.99 1.51
CA LEU A 35 2.49 -3.94 1.96
C LEU A 35 2.85 -3.66 3.44
N PRO A 36 2.63 -4.62 4.35
CA PRO A 36 3.03 -4.46 5.73
C PRO A 36 4.56 -4.48 5.85
N THR A 37 5.11 -3.75 6.81
CA THR A 37 6.50 -3.97 7.22
C THR A 37 6.60 -5.27 8.04
N VAL A 38 7.81 -5.80 8.17
CA VAL A 38 8.05 -7.04 8.94
C VAL A 38 7.65 -6.84 10.41
N ASP A 39 8.04 -5.71 11.00
CA ASP A 39 7.66 -5.36 12.38
C ASP A 39 6.13 -5.30 12.55
N GLU A 40 5.42 -4.74 11.58
CA GLU A 40 3.96 -4.69 11.61
C GLU A 40 3.35 -6.09 11.50
N TYR A 41 3.86 -6.93 10.61
CA TYR A 41 3.39 -8.30 10.44
C TYR A 41 3.51 -9.13 11.73
N GLU A 42 4.57 -8.94 12.51
CA GLU A 42 4.75 -9.61 13.80
C GLU A 42 3.71 -9.17 14.84
N HIS A 43 3.28 -7.91 14.79
CA HIS A 43 2.27 -7.35 15.70
C HIS A 43 0.82 -7.53 15.18
N TYR A 44 0.61 -8.14 14.02
CA TYR A 44 -0.73 -8.31 13.47
C TYR A 44 -1.56 -9.35 14.20
N THR A 45 -2.81 -8.98 14.48
CA THR A 45 -3.83 -9.91 14.94
C THR A 45 -4.15 -10.94 13.84
N PRO A 46 -4.68 -12.14 14.17
CA PRO A 46 -5.08 -13.13 13.18
C PRO A 46 -6.05 -12.59 12.13
N GLU A 47 -6.91 -11.64 12.52
CA GLU A 47 -7.88 -11.01 11.65
C GLU A 47 -7.21 -10.05 10.66
N GLN A 48 -6.20 -9.30 11.11
CA GLN A 48 -5.38 -8.44 10.28
C GLN A 48 -4.57 -9.25 9.27
N LYS A 49 -4.10 -10.45 9.62
CA LYS A 49 -3.37 -11.32 8.68
C LYS A 49 -4.20 -11.76 7.48
N ARG A 50 -5.54 -11.75 7.55
CA ARG A 50 -6.41 -12.04 6.38
C ARG A 50 -6.17 -11.11 5.19
N ARG A 51 -5.70 -9.87 5.43
CA ARG A 51 -5.37 -8.93 4.35
C ARG A 51 -4.21 -9.42 3.46
N LEU A 52 -3.34 -10.29 3.99
CA LEU A 52 -2.19 -10.84 3.25
C LEU A 52 -2.62 -11.80 2.14
N SER A 53 -3.86 -12.28 2.19
CA SER A 53 -4.44 -13.12 1.14
C SER A 53 -4.81 -12.32 -0.13
N PHE A 54 -4.82 -10.98 -0.05
CA PHE A 54 -5.07 -10.11 -1.19
C PHE A 54 -3.77 -9.60 -1.82
N LYS A 55 -3.79 -9.37 -3.13
CA LYS A 55 -2.64 -8.83 -3.84
C LYS A 55 -2.35 -7.40 -3.35
N PRO A 56 -1.10 -7.09 -2.98
CA PRO A 56 -0.71 -5.75 -2.57
C PRO A 56 -0.89 -4.75 -3.72
N GLY A 57 -1.29 -3.52 -3.38
CA GLY A 57 -1.56 -2.45 -4.33
C GLY A 57 -0.49 -1.36 -4.34
N ILE A 58 -0.30 -0.70 -5.49
CA ILE A 58 0.45 0.57 -5.55
C ILE A 58 -0.34 1.69 -4.84
N THR A 59 -1.66 1.69 -5.00
CA THR A 59 -2.58 2.54 -4.23
C THR A 59 -3.56 1.70 -3.42
N GLY A 60 -3.93 2.15 -2.22
CA GLY A 60 -4.94 1.52 -1.37
C GLY A 60 -6.04 2.49 -0.96
N LEU A 61 -7.15 1.98 -0.44
CA LEU A 61 -8.31 2.81 -0.09
C LEU A 61 -7.91 3.93 0.90
N TRP A 62 -7.05 3.63 1.86
CA TRP A 62 -6.48 4.62 2.79
C TRP A 62 -5.68 5.76 2.11
N GLN A 63 -5.03 5.49 0.96
CA GLN A 63 -4.32 6.52 0.18
C GLN A 63 -5.28 7.46 -0.54
N VAL A 64 -6.50 7.01 -0.85
CA VAL A 64 -7.53 7.83 -1.50
C VAL A 64 -8.45 8.49 -0.46
N SER A 65 -8.66 7.83 0.68
CA SER A 65 -9.55 8.26 1.77
C SER A 65 -8.97 9.30 2.71
N GLY A 66 -7.75 9.82 2.47
CA GLY A 66 -7.35 11.04 3.17
C GLY A 66 -5.87 11.28 3.37
N ARG A 67 -4.96 10.30 3.19
CA ARG A 67 -3.46 10.32 3.35
C ARG A 67 -2.87 11.08 4.57
N SER A 68 -3.30 12.30 4.80
CA SER A 68 -2.91 13.28 5.81
C SER A 68 -3.77 13.28 7.08
N GLU A 69 -5.01 12.77 7.04
CA GLU A 69 -5.90 12.76 8.22
C GLU A 69 -5.85 11.47 9.03
N ILE A 70 -5.45 10.36 8.41
CA ILE A 70 -5.38 9.06 9.07
C ILE A 70 -4.10 8.99 9.90
N LYS A 71 -4.22 9.33 11.19
CA LYS A 71 -3.11 9.27 12.16
C LYS A 71 -2.98 7.92 12.85
N ASN A 72 -4.01 7.07 12.76
CA ASN A 72 -4.06 5.78 13.42
C ASN A 72 -3.98 4.63 12.42
N PHE A 73 -3.04 3.71 12.64
CA PHE A 73 -2.87 2.50 11.85
C PHE A 73 -4.13 1.60 11.86
N ASP A 74 -4.88 1.57 12.96
CA ASP A 74 -6.12 0.79 13.06
C ASP A 74 -7.21 1.27 12.08
N GLU A 75 -7.24 2.56 11.77
CA GLU A 75 -8.15 3.11 10.76
C GLU A 75 -7.74 2.70 9.35
N VAL A 76 -6.43 2.67 9.07
CA VAL A 76 -5.89 2.14 7.81
C VAL A 76 -6.31 0.68 7.63
N VAL A 77 -6.16 -0.13 8.68
CA VAL A 77 -6.56 -1.54 8.69
C VAL A 77 -8.06 -1.69 8.45
N LYS A 78 -8.90 -0.88 9.11
CA LYS A 78 -10.36 -0.92 8.91
C LYS A 78 -10.75 -0.59 7.48
N LEU A 79 -10.09 0.39 6.85
CA LEU A 79 -10.33 0.76 5.46
C LEU A 79 -9.88 -0.36 4.49
N ASP A 80 -8.73 -0.97 4.75
CA ASP A 80 -8.24 -2.11 3.97
C ASP A 80 -9.20 -3.32 4.08
N VAL A 81 -9.71 -3.63 5.28
CA VAL A 81 -10.69 -4.70 5.50
C VAL A 81 -12.05 -4.37 4.85
N ALA A 82 -12.50 -3.12 4.94
CA ALA A 82 -13.73 -2.67 4.28
C ALA A 82 -13.64 -2.78 2.76
N TYR A 83 -12.49 -2.43 2.17
CA TYR A 83 -12.23 -2.60 0.75
C TYR A 83 -12.26 -4.07 0.33
N ILE A 84 -11.61 -4.94 1.11
CA ILE A 84 -11.62 -6.39 0.89
C ILE A 84 -13.04 -6.95 0.94
N ASN A 85 -13.83 -6.57 1.95
CA ASN A 85 -15.19 -7.07 2.11
C ASN A 85 -16.19 -6.50 1.09
N GLY A 86 -15.92 -5.32 0.54
CA GLY A 86 -16.76 -4.67 -0.48
C GLY A 86 -16.39 -5.04 -1.91
N TRP A 87 -15.30 -5.76 -2.14
CA TRP A 87 -14.90 -6.23 -3.46
C TRP A 87 -15.84 -7.36 -3.92
N THR A 88 -16.69 -7.03 -4.91
CA THR A 88 -17.58 -7.96 -5.63
C THR A 88 -17.06 -8.25 -7.03
#